data_AF-A0AAW7Q0R5-F1
#
_entry.id   AF-A0AAW7Q0R5-F1
#
_cell.length_a   1.000
_cell.length_b   1.000
_cell.length_c   1.000
_cell.angle_alpha   90.00
_cell.angle_beta   90.00
_cell.angle_gamma   90.00
#
_symmetry.space_group_name_H-M   'P 1'
#
loop_
_entity.id
_entity.type
_entity.pdbx_description
1 polymer ?
#
loop_
_entity_poly.entity_id
_entity_poly.type
_entity_poly.pdbx_seq_one_letter_code
_entity_poly.pdbx_strand_id
1 'polypeptide(L)'
;MNNKHLIKKIDFNNYLVDYNDILKKLEPNLKVELDLYKKSLMKKCFLYLALAVYSTFYFYWFIFIPLYMLSSWYLYRSLLKENLSNSEINKIEDKLVNIEFNKQLNNYQKEIGIINYVPQDLEYENLGLIIGVGNNYNNAERNLIKKAFELKADGIINVNLNSTSSTKLNGHIKKGNGVISSSVDITIHLQGIAIKLTK
;
A
#
# COMPACT_ATOMS: atom_id res chain seq x y z
N MET A 1 4.93 8.19 -32.31
CA MET A 1 4.05 7.08 -32.72
C MET A 1 4.36 5.89 -31.82
N ASN A 2 3.44 5.51 -30.94
CA ASN A 2 3.59 4.36 -30.03
C ASN A 2 2.38 3.46 -30.26
N ASN A 3 2.61 2.18 -30.56
CA ASN A 3 1.61 1.17 -30.90
C ASN A 3 0.73 0.78 -29.69
N LYS A 4 -0.03 1.72 -29.11
CA LYS A 4 -1.03 1.46 -28.04
C LYS A 4 -2.31 0.78 -28.57
N HIS A 5 -2.40 0.49 -29.87
CA HIS A 5 -3.65 0.09 -30.53
C HIS A 5 -3.83 -1.42 -30.75
N LEU A 6 -2.90 -2.26 -30.31
CA LEU A 6 -3.00 -3.71 -30.49
C LEU A 6 -3.09 -4.39 -29.14
N ILE A 7 -4.26 -4.97 -28.85
CA ILE A 7 -4.44 -5.85 -27.69
C ILE A 7 -3.70 -7.16 -27.99
N LYS A 8 -2.85 -7.58 -27.06
CA LYS A 8 -2.11 -8.84 -27.14
C LYS A 8 -2.47 -9.69 -25.93
N LYS A 9 -2.37 -11.00 -26.09
CA LYS A 9 -2.60 -11.94 -24.99
C LYS A 9 -1.47 -11.78 -23.98
N ILE A 10 -1.81 -11.56 -22.73
CA ILE A 10 -0.81 -11.33 -21.67
C ILE A 10 -0.63 -12.63 -20.90
N ASP A 11 0.61 -13.11 -20.83
CA ASP A 11 0.97 -14.26 -20.03
C ASP A 11 1.17 -13.85 -18.57
N PHE A 12 0.12 -14.02 -17.77
CA PHE A 12 0.13 -13.71 -16.34
C PHE A 12 1.05 -14.60 -15.52
N ASN A 13 1.55 -15.72 -16.06
CA ASN A 13 2.50 -16.57 -15.34
C ASN A 13 3.84 -15.86 -15.12
N ASN A 14 4.22 -14.94 -16.01
CA ASN A 14 5.41 -14.09 -15.84
C ASN A 14 5.24 -13.02 -14.74
N TYR A 15 4.01 -12.86 -14.24
CA TYR A 15 3.63 -11.98 -13.15
C TYR A 15 3.25 -12.75 -11.88
N LEU A 16 3.37 -14.08 -11.86
CA LEU A 16 3.27 -14.85 -10.62
C LEU A 16 4.61 -14.73 -9.90
N VAL A 17 4.62 -14.01 -8.76
CA VAL A 17 5.80 -14.03 -7.91
C VAL A 17 5.77 -15.27 -7.05
N ASP A 18 6.87 -16.02 -7.07
CA ASP A 18 7.13 -17.01 -6.03
C ASP A 18 7.38 -16.28 -4.71
N TYR A 19 6.37 -16.28 -3.85
CA TYR A 19 6.43 -15.69 -2.51
C TYR A 19 7.64 -16.19 -1.71
N ASN A 20 8.09 -17.43 -1.95
CA ASN A 20 9.26 -17.99 -1.28
C ASN A 20 10.57 -17.37 -1.75
N ASP A 21 10.66 -16.93 -3.01
CA ASP A 21 11.85 -16.28 -3.56
C ASP A 21 11.98 -14.82 -3.08
N ILE A 22 10.83 -14.13 -2.90
CA ILE A 22 10.75 -12.85 -2.19
C ILE A 22 11.26 -13.04 -0.75
N LEU A 23 10.68 -13.97 0.01
CA LEU A 23 11.04 -14.21 1.42
C LEU A 23 12.53 -14.52 1.60
N LYS A 24 13.11 -15.35 0.73
CA LYS A 24 14.56 -15.69 0.77
C LYS A 24 15.47 -14.50 0.52
N LYS A 25 15.12 -13.59 -0.40
CA LYS A 25 15.92 -12.37 -0.66
C LYS A 25 15.82 -11.36 0.50
N LEU A 26 14.78 -11.46 1.33
CA LEU A 26 14.43 -10.46 2.35
C LEU A 26 14.83 -10.85 3.79
N GLU A 27 15.04 -12.14 4.08
CA GLU A 27 15.58 -12.62 5.36
C GLU A 27 16.78 -11.83 5.92
N PRO A 28 17.80 -11.43 5.13
CA PRO A 28 18.97 -10.74 5.69
C PRO A 28 18.66 -9.32 6.16
N ASN A 29 17.83 -8.55 5.45
CA ASN A 29 17.49 -7.17 5.82
C ASN A 29 16.58 -7.12 7.06
N LEU A 30 15.64 -8.06 7.16
CA LEU A 30 14.74 -8.15 8.32
C LEU A 30 15.52 -8.47 9.61
N LYS A 31 16.52 -9.36 9.51
CA LYS A 31 17.42 -9.69 10.65
C LYS A 31 18.19 -8.46 11.14
N VAL A 32 18.65 -7.60 10.24
CA VAL A 32 19.43 -6.39 10.58
C VAL A 32 18.59 -5.35 11.32
N GLU A 33 17.37 -5.07 10.88
CA GLU A 33 16.46 -4.12 11.58
C GLU A 33 16.05 -4.64 12.96
N LEU A 34 15.74 -5.94 13.07
CA LEU A 34 15.42 -6.60 14.34
C LEU A 34 16.58 -6.51 15.35
N ASP A 35 17.83 -6.64 14.89
CA ASP A 35 19.01 -6.53 15.75
C ASP A 35 19.27 -5.09 16.23
N LEU A 36 19.08 -4.10 15.36
CA LEU A 36 19.19 -2.68 15.75
C LEU A 36 18.14 -2.31 16.82
N TYR A 37 16.91 -2.81 16.67
CA TYR A 37 15.84 -2.60 17.63
C TYR A 37 16.12 -3.28 18.98
N LYS A 38 16.54 -4.56 18.98
CA LYS A 38 16.94 -5.29 20.21
C LYS A 38 18.03 -4.54 20.99
N LYS A 39 19.01 -3.97 20.29
CA LYS A 39 20.13 -3.23 20.89
C LYS A 39 19.66 -1.93 21.56
N SER A 40 18.71 -1.22 20.97
CA SER A 40 18.09 -0.02 21.55
C SER A 40 17.25 -0.35 22.80
N LEU A 41 16.48 -1.43 22.74
CA LEU A 41 15.63 -1.90 23.83
C LEU A 41 16.45 -2.35 25.05
N MET A 42 17.57 -3.06 24.83
CA MET A 42 18.50 -3.49 25.89
C MET A 42 19.08 -2.31 26.68
N LYS A 43 19.43 -1.21 26.01
CA LYS A 43 19.94 0.01 26.67
C LYS A 43 18.91 0.62 27.63
N LYS A 44 17.64 0.67 27.23
CA LYS A 44 16.56 1.20 28.08
C LYS A 44 16.34 0.32 29.32
N CYS A 45 16.37 -1.01 29.17
CA CYS A 45 16.28 -1.92 30.31
C CYS A 45 17.41 -1.74 31.30
N PHE A 46 18.64 -1.56 30.82
CA PHE A 46 19.80 -1.35 31.68
C PHE A 46 19.67 -0.04 32.49
N LEU A 47 19.13 1.01 31.88
CA LEU A 47 18.84 2.28 32.55
C LEU A 47 17.82 2.11 33.69
N TYR A 48 16.70 1.43 33.43
CA TYR A 48 15.67 1.18 34.44
C TYR A 48 16.16 0.27 35.57
N LEU A 49 17.01 -0.71 35.26
CA LEU A 49 17.61 -1.57 36.27
C LEU A 49 18.58 -0.79 37.16
N ALA A 50 19.40 0.09 36.59
CA ALA A 50 20.27 0.98 37.37
C ALA A 50 19.48 1.93 38.28
N LEU A 51 18.36 2.48 37.80
CA LEU A 51 17.42 3.30 38.60
C LEU A 51 16.75 2.52 39.74
N ALA A 52 16.38 1.26 39.48
CA ALA A 52 15.80 0.39 40.50
C ALA A 52 16.80 0.07 41.62
N VAL A 53 18.04 -0.27 41.26
CA VAL A 53 19.16 -0.52 42.20
C VAL A 53 19.50 0.74 43.01
N TYR A 54 19.36 1.93 42.42
CA TYR A 54 19.55 3.19 43.16
C TYR A 54 18.48 3.42 44.24
N SER A 55 17.26 2.88 44.06
CA SER A 55 16.15 3.10 44.99
C SER A 55 16.08 2.12 46.17
N THR A 56 16.89 1.04 46.17
CA THR A 56 16.79 -0.06 47.15
C THR A 56 17.41 0.20 48.53
N PHE A 57 17.54 1.46 48.95
CA PHE A 57 17.94 1.81 50.32
C PHE A 57 16.81 1.68 51.37
N TYR A 58 15.56 1.38 50.98
CA TYR A 58 14.44 1.20 51.91
C TYR A 58 13.84 -0.22 51.83
N PHE A 59 14.05 -0.94 52.92
CA PHE A 59 14.16 -2.39 53.04
C PHE A 59 12.78 -3.07 53.30
N TYR A 60 12.50 -4.16 52.56
CA TYR A 60 11.75 -5.38 52.96
C TYR A 60 10.23 -5.55 52.73
N TRP A 61 9.40 -4.51 52.58
CA TRP A 61 8.11 -4.66 51.86
C TRP A 61 8.30 -4.59 50.33
N PHE A 62 9.52 -4.23 49.94
CA PHE A 62 10.02 -3.97 48.60
C PHE A 62 10.54 -5.21 47.86
N ILE A 63 10.34 -6.45 48.34
CA ILE A 63 10.86 -7.64 47.63
C ILE A 63 9.74 -8.36 46.89
N PHE A 64 8.59 -8.58 47.54
CA PHE A 64 7.48 -9.33 46.95
C PHE A 64 6.69 -8.53 45.91
N ILE A 65 6.42 -7.25 46.17
CA ILE A 65 5.71 -6.37 45.22
C ILE A 65 6.49 -6.22 43.90
N PRO A 66 7.81 -5.92 43.90
CA PRO A 66 8.55 -5.89 42.64
C PRO A 66 8.80 -7.27 42.05
N LEU A 67 8.89 -8.38 42.80
CA LEU A 67 8.91 -9.71 42.17
C LEU A 67 7.61 -9.98 41.40
N TYR A 68 6.45 -9.64 42.00
CA TYR A 68 5.15 -9.80 41.35
C TYR A 68 5.01 -8.84 40.15
N MET A 69 5.40 -7.57 40.30
CA MET A 69 5.45 -6.62 39.18
C MET A 69 6.46 -7.01 38.11
N LEU A 70 7.62 -7.60 38.44
CA LEU A 70 8.59 -8.10 37.46
C LEU A 70 8.05 -9.29 36.71
N SER A 71 7.40 -10.25 37.37
CA SER A 71 6.83 -11.44 36.71
C SER A 71 5.66 -11.08 35.79
N SER A 72 4.74 -10.23 36.26
CA SER A 72 3.63 -9.69 35.46
C SER A 72 4.12 -8.77 34.33
N TRP A 73 5.16 -7.96 34.57
CA TRP A 73 5.84 -7.19 33.52
C TRP A 73 6.54 -8.10 32.51
N TYR A 74 7.14 -9.21 32.92
CA TYR A 74 7.80 -10.16 32.02
C TYR A 74 6.78 -10.86 31.12
N LEU A 75 5.64 -11.29 31.68
CA LEU A 75 4.52 -11.86 30.91
C LEU A 75 3.89 -10.82 29.98
N TYR A 76 3.61 -9.62 30.48
CA TYR A 76 3.10 -8.51 29.68
C TYR A 76 4.06 -8.14 28.54
N ARG A 77 5.37 -8.15 28.80
CA ARG A 77 6.40 -7.88 27.80
C ARG A 77 6.58 -9.04 26.83
N SER A 78 6.44 -10.29 27.26
CA SER A 78 6.48 -11.45 26.35
C SER A 78 5.32 -11.37 25.35
N LEU A 79 4.11 -11.16 25.87
CA LEU A 79 2.90 -10.99 25.06
C LEU A 79 2.95 -9.75 24.17
N LEU A 80 3.45 -8.60 24.67
CA LEU A 80 3.63 -7.40 23.86
C LEU A 80 4.74 -7.56 22.83
N LYS A 81 5.85 -8.22 23.15
CA LYS A 81 6.99 -8.35 22.22
C LYS A 81 6.64 -9.27 21.07
N GLU A 82 5.87 -10.32 21.31
CA GLU A 82 5.33 -11.20 20.27
C GLU A 82 4.31 -10.44 19.41
N ASN A 83 3.36 -9.72 20.02
CA ASN A 83 2.35 -8.96 19.28
C ASN A 83 2.89 -7.72 18.55
N LEU A 84 3.84 -6.98 19.13
CA LEU A 84 4.51 -5.85 18.44
C LEU A 84 5.37 -6.37 17.30
N SER A 85 6.18 -7.41 17.53
CA SER A 85 7.00 -8.02 16.49
C SER A 85 6.14 -8.49 15.33
N ASN A 86 5.03 -9.19 15.60
CA ASN A 86 4.11 -9.64 14.56
C ASN A 86 3.42 -8.46 13.85
N SER A 87 3.04 -7.40 14.58
CA SER A 87 2.44 -6.21 13.96
C SER A 87 3.42 -5.42 13.07
N GLU A 88 4.71 -5.40 13.43
CA GLU A 88 5.76 -4.74 12.66
C GLU A 88 6.15 -5.57 11.45
N ILE A 89 6.27 -6.89 11.61
CA ILE A 89 6.48 -7.85 10.52
C ILE A 89 5.35 -7.75 9.50
N ASN A 90 4.09 -7.81 9.93
CA ASN A 90 2.93 -7.70 9.02
C ASN A 90 2.92 -6.37 8.25
N LYS A 91 3.27 -5.25 8.91
CA LYS A 91 3.38 -3.94 8.25
C LYS A 91 4.50 -3.91 7.21
N ILE A 92 5.61 -4.59 7.46
CA ILE A 92 6.73 -4.70 6.53
C ILE A 92 6.33 -5.58 5.36
N GLU A 93 5.70 -6.73 5.62
CA GLU A 93 5.16 -7.63 4.61
C GLU A 93 4.16 -6.90 3.69
N ASP A 94 3.18 -6.20 4.26
CA ASP A 94 2.21 -5.40 3.49
C ASP A 94 2.89 -4.35 2.59
N LYS A 95 3.91 -3.65 3.12
CA LYS A 95 4.67 -2.67 2.32
C LYS A 95 5.40 -3.35 1.17
N LEU A 96 6.02 -4.49 1.40
CA LEU A 96 6.80 -5.22 0.40
C LEU A 96 5.92 -5.81 -0.69
N VAL A 97 4.79 -6.42 -0.31
CA VAL A 97 3.77 -6.92 -1.25
C VAL A 97 3.27 -5.79 -2.13
N ASN A 98 3.01 -4.60 -1.55
CA ASN A 98 2.62 -3.42 -2.32
C ASN A 98 3.72 -2.94 -3.28
N ILE A 99 5.01 -3.03 -2.91
CA ILE A 99 6.12 -2.64 -3.79
C ILE A 99 6.18 -3.56 -5.01
N GLU A 100 6.15 -4.88 -4.81
CA GLU A 100 6.24 -5.82 -5.92
C GLU A 100 4.98 -5.76 -6.80
N PHE A 101 3.79 -5.65 -6.19
CA PHE A 101 2.55 -5.42 -6.93
C PHE A 101 2.64 -4.18 -7.82
N ASN A 102 3.19 -3.07 -7.30
CA ASN A 102 3.35 -1.85 -8.10
C ASN A 102 4.34 -2.02 -9.25
N LYS A 103 5.40 -2.80 -9.06
CA LYS A 103 6.39 -3.10 -10.11
C LYS A 103 5.76 -3.94 -11.22
N GLN A 104 4.96 -4.94 -10.86
CA GLN A 104 4.20 -5.75 -11.82
C GLN A 104 3.17 -4.92 -12.57
N LEU A 105 2.41 -4.10 -11.86
CA LEU A 105 1.45 -3.17 -12.44
C LEU A 105 2.11 -2.23 -13.45
N ASN A 106 3.32 -1.74 -13.16
CA ASN A 106 4.08 -0.89 -14.08
C ASN A 106 4.53 -1.62 -15.35
N ASN A 107 4.87 -2.91 -15.26
CA ASN A 107 5.21 -3.72 -16.42
C ASN A 107 3.95 -4.02 -17.25
N TYR A 108 2.88 -4.45 -16.58
CA TYR A 108 1.57 -4.68 -17.19
C TYR A 108 1.04 -3.43 -17.89
N GLN A 109 1.19 -2.24 -17.29
CA GLN A 109 0.79 -0.96 -17.90
C GLN A 109 1.49 -0.69 -19.24
N LYS A 110 2.67 -1.26 -19.50
CA LYS A 110 3.37 -1.13 -20.79
C LYS A 110 2.85 -2.10 -21.84
N GLU A 111 2.27 -3.23 -21.40
CA GLU A 111 1.81 -4.31 -22.27
C GLU A 111 0.31 -4.23 -22.58
N ILE A 112 -0.49 -3.72 -21.64
CA ILE A 112 -1.94 -3.66 -21.77
C ILE A 112 -2.34 -2.74 -22.94
N GLY A 113 -3.15 -3.30 -23.85
CA GLY A 113 -3.80 -2.54 -24.91
C GLY A 113 -5.04 -1.83 -24.38
N ILE A 114 -5.15 -0.53 -24.63
CA ILE A 114 -6.35 0.25 -24.33
C ILE A 114 -6.87 0.84 -25.64
N ILE A 115 -8.05 0.42 -26.06
CA ILE A 115 -8.65 0.84 -27.34
C ILE A 115 -10.05 1.40 -27.12
N ASN A 116 -10.40 2.42 -27.90
CA ASN A 116 -11.69 3.10 -27.80
C ASN A 116 -12.79 2.45 -28.65
N TYR A 117 -12.42 1.48 -29.48
CA TYR A 117 -13.33 0.77 -30.39
C TYR A 117 -13.05 -0.73 -30.32
N VAL A 118 -14.07 -1.55 -30.58
CA VAL A 118 -13.93 -3.01 -30.66
C VAL A 118 -13.62 -3.39 -32.10
N PRO A 119 -12.47 -4.02 -32.39
CA PRO A 119 -12.18 -4.55 -33.73
C PRO A 119 -13.16 -5.69 -34.06
N GLN A 120 -13.65 -5.75 -35.31
CA GLN A 120 -14.60 -6.78 -35.74
C GLN A 120 -14.07 -8.22 -35.60
N ASP A 121 -12.76 -8.40 -35.74
CA ASP A 121 -12.12 -9.73 -35.73
C ASP A 121 -11.51 -10.11 -34.36
N LEU A 122 -11.82 -9.35 -33.30
CA LEU A 122 -11.31 -9.63 -31.97
C LEU A 122 -12.23 -10.63 -31.25
N GLU A 123 -11.75 -11.86 -31.04
CA GLU A 123 -12.42 -12.83 -30.18
C GLU A 123 -11.99 -12.63 -28.72
N TYR A 124 -12.95 -12.29 -27.85
CA TYR A 124 -12.68 -12.03 -26.45
C TYR A 124 -13.84 -12.42 -25.54
N GLU A 125 -13.50 -12.69 -24.29
CA GLU A 125 -14.42 -12.82 -23.17
C GLU A 125 -14.52 -11.48 -22.44
N ASN A 126 -15.74 -11.06 -22.12
CA ASN A 126 -15.99 -9.85 -21.33
C ASN A 126 -15.86 -10.18 -19.83
N LEU A 127 -14.87 -9.57 -19.17
CA LEU A 127 -14.62 -9.75 -17.74
C LEU A 127 -15.40 -8.76 -16.86
N GLY A 128 -16.01 -7.74 -17.47
CA GLY A 128 -16.88 -6.76 -16.81
C GLY A 128 -16.47 -5.30 -17.01
N LEU A 129 -17.35 -4.39 -16.59
CA LEU A 129 -17.11 -2.96 -16.58
C LEU A 129 -16.16 -2.59 -15.43
N ILE A 130 -15.10 -1.86 -15.74
CA ILE A 130 -14.14 -1.33 -14.78
C ILE A 130 -14.13 0.20 -14.81
N ILE A 131 -13.89 0.80 -13.64
CA ILE A 131 -13.92 2.26 -13.47
C ILE A 131 -12.69 2.73 -12.70
N GLY A 132 -11.82 3.53 -13.32
CA GLY A 132 -10.72 4.22 -12.67
C GLY A 132 -11.12 5.64 -12.28
N VAL A 133 -10.87 6.02 -11.03
CA VAL A 133 -11.15 7.38 -10.53
C VAL A 133 -9.85 8.03 -10.07
N GLY A 134 -9.63 9.29 -10.43
CA GLY A 134 -8.44 10.03 -10.01
C GLY A 134 -8.65 11.54 -10.05
N ASN A 135 -7.78 12.28 -9.37
CA ASN A 135 -7.75 13.74 -9.42
C ASN A 135 -7.15 14.31 -10.74
N ASN A 136 -6.58 13.44 -11.58
CA ASN A 136 -6.11 13.76 -12.92
C ASN A 136 -6.18 12.50 -13.81
N TYR A 137 -5.94 12.68 -15.11
CA TYR A 137 -6.10 11.62 -16.12
C TYR A 137 -5.15 10.45 -15.83
N ASN A 138 -3.88 10.73 -15.57
CA ASN A 138 -2.85 9.69 -15.34
C ASN A 138 -3.19 8.82 -14.12
N ASN A 139 -3.74 9.42 -13.07
CA ASN A 139 -4.16 8.70 -11.87
C ASN A 139 -5.42 7.88 -12.12
N ALA A 140 -6.39 8.42 -12.85
CA ALA A 140 -7.57 7.66 -13.28
C ALA A 140 -7.19 6.49 -14.20
N GLU A 141 -6.26 6.70 -15.15
CA GLU A 141 -5.76 5.67 -16.08
C GLU A 141 -5.04 4.57 -15.32
N ARG A 142 -4.11 4.92 -14.41
CA ARG A 142 -3.42 3.94 -13.56
C ARG A 142 -4.40 3.11 -12.72
N ASN A 143 -5.44 3.75 -12.16
CA ASN A 143 -6.46 3.06 -11.36
C ASN A 143 -7.37 2.16 -12.22
N LEU A 144 -7.67 2.56 -13.46
CA LEU A 144 -8.38 1.73 -14.42
C LEU A 144 -7.56 0.48 -14.78
N ILE A 145 -6.27 0.66 -15.11
CA ILE A 145 -5.34 -0.42 -15.42
C ILE A 145 -5.16 -1.36 -14.23
N LYS A 146 -5.11 -0.83 -13.00
CA LYS A 146 -5.04 -1.64 -11.78
C LYS A 146 -6.24 -2.60 -11.67
N LYS A 147 -7.46 -2.11 -11.93
CA LYS A 147 -8.66 -2.97 -11.94
C LYS A 147 -8.62 -4.02 -13.04
N ALA A 148 -8.11 -3.68 -14.22
CA ALA A 148 -7.92 -4.64 -15.31
C ALA A 148 -6.89 -5.74 -14.92
N PHE A 149 -5.81 -5.36 -14.23
CA PHE A 149 -4.79 -6.29 -13.73
C PHE A 149 -5.37 -7.26 -12.70
N GLU A 150 -6.18 -6.76 -11.75
CA GLU A 150 -6.86 -7.58 -10.74
C GLU A 150 -7.79 -8.63 -11.38
N LEU A 151 -8.43 -8.29 -12.50
CA LEU A 151 -9.25 -9.20 -13.29
C LEU A 151 -8.46 -10.09 -14.26
N LYS A 152 -7.13 -9.96 -14.30
CA LYS A 152 -6.24 -10.67 -15.25
C LYS A 152 -6.62 -10.45 -16.72
N ALA A 153 -7.07 -9.23 -17.04
CA ALA A 153 -7.49 -8.84 -18.38
C ALA A 153 -6.29 -8.71 -19.33
N ASP A 154 -6.49 -9.05 -20.60
CA ASP A 154 -5.49 -8.86 -21.66
C ASP A 154 -5.59 -7.46 -22.30
N GLY A 155 -6.74 -6.79 -22.14
CA GLY A 155 -6.95 -5.43 -22.64
C GLY A 155 -8.16 -4.74 -22.04
N ILE A 156 -8.30 -3.45 -22.38
CA ILE A 156 -9.46 -2.62 -22.04
C ILE A 156 -10.02 -2.04 -23.32
N ILE A 157 -11.32 -2.20 -23.54
CA ILE A 157 -12.04 -1.68 -24.71
C ILE A 157 -13.07 -0.63 -24.30
N ASN A 158 -13.51 0.18 -25.27
CA ASN A 158 -14.59 1.17 -25.15
C ASN A 158 -14.38 2.13 -23.97
N VAL A 159 -13.18 2.73 -23.90
CA VAL A 159 -12.86 3.66 -22.82
C VAL A 159 -13.60 4.99 -23.00
N ASN A 160 -14.37 5.36 -21.98
CA ASN A 160 -15.08 6.63 -21.86
C ASN A 160 -14.48 7.47 -20.74
N LEU A 161 -14.31 8.77 -21.00
CA LEU A 161 -13.82 9.75 -20.03
C LEU A 161 -14.94 10.71 -19.63
N ASN A 162 -15.21 10.76 -18.33
CA ASN A 162 -16.06 11.76 -17.70
C ASN A 162 -15.25 12.54 -16.67
N SER A 163 -15.46 13.85 -16.55
CA SER A 163 -14.85 14.67 -15.51
C SER A 163 -15.92 15.47 -14.78
N THR A 164 -15.73 15.60 -13.47
CA THR A 164 -16.58 16.43 -12.60
C THR A 164 -15.70 17.44 -11.89
N SER A 165 -16.02 18.72 -12.03
CA SER A 165 -15.36 19.80 -11.30
C SER A 165 -16.27 20.31 -10.19
N SER A 166 -15.69 20.56 -9.02
CA SER A 166 -16.35 21.24 -7.92
C SER A 166 -15.54 22.45 -7.51
N THR A 167 -16.21 23.58 -7.32
CA THR A 167 -15.58 24.84 -6.92
C THR A 167 -16.03 25.19 -5.50
N LYS A 168 -15.07 25.50 -4.63
CA LYS A 168 -15.35 26.05 -3.29
C LYS A 168 -14.88 27.50 -3.28
N LEU A 169 -15.79 28.39 -2.90
CA LEU A 169 -15.52 29.82 -2.74
C LEU A 169 -15.45 30.13 -1.25
N ASN A 170 -14.31 30.62 -0.79
CA ASN A 170 -14.12 31.08 0.59
C ASN A 170 -13.94 32.59 0.57
N GLY A 171 -14.91 33.31 1.11
CA GLY A 171 -14.83 34.76 1.32
C GLY A 171 -14.56 35.09 2.77
N HIS A 172 -13.62 36.00 3.04
CA HIS A 172 -13.43 36.57 4.37
C HIS A 172 -13.15 38.08 4.26
N ILE A 173 -13.78 38.84 5.16
CA ILE A 173 -13.61 40.29 5.26
C ILE A 173 -12.64 40.58 6.41
N LYS A 174 -11.46 41.16 6.12
CA LYS A 174 -10.55 41.72 7.14
C LYS A 174 -10.49 43.22 6.98
N LYS A 175 -10.91 43.96 8.01
CA LYS A 175 -10.68 45.42 8.16
C LYS A 175 -10.90 46.22 6.86
N GLY A 176 -12.08 46.09 6.24
CA GLY A 176 -12.46 46.86 5.05
C GLY A 176 -11.98 46.29 3.71
N ASN A 177 -11.06 45.31 3.70
CA ASN A 177 -10.65 44.60 2.48
C ASN A 177 -11.24 43.18 2.47
N GLY A 178 -12.06 42.90 1.46
CA GLY A 178 -12.57 41.55 1.19
C GLY A 178 -11.52 40.72 0.46
N VAL A 179 -11.22 39.53 0.96
CA VAL A 179 -10.42 38.52 0.26
C VAL A 179 -11.33 37.37 -0.11
N ILE A 180 -11.44 37.11 -1.42
CA ILE A 180 -12.13 35.94 -1.97
C ILE A 180 -11.05 34.97 -2.45
N SER A 181 -11.01 33.77 -1.90
CA SER A 181 -10.24 32.67 -2.44
C SER A 181 -11.17 31.63 -3.07
N SER A 182 -10.69 30.99 -4.13
CA SER A 182 -11.38 29.87 -4.76
C SER A 182 -10.46 28.67 -4.81
N SER A 183 -11.00 27.49 -4.56
CA SER A 183 -10.33 26.22 -4.81
C SER A 183 -11.17 25.39 -5.77
N VAL A 184 -10.52 24.83 -6.79
CA VAL A 184 -11.15 23.98 -7.80
C VAL A 184 -10.66 22.55 -7.59
N ASP A 185 -11.58 21.65 -7.24
CA ASP A 185 -11.30 20.22 -7.13
C ASP A 185 -11.85 19.54 -8.41
N ILE A 186 -10.99 18.84 -9.15
CA ILE A 186 -11.35 18.09 -10.36
C ILE A 186 -11.25 16.60 -10.05
N THR A 187 -12.31 15.85 -10.40
CA THR A 187 -12.32 14.38 -10.35
C THR A 187 -12.55 13.85 -11.76
N ILE A 188 -11.73 12.89 -12.18
CA ILE A 188 -11.78 12.25 -13.49
C ILE A 188 -12.18 10.78 -13.29
N HIS A 189 -13.18 10.37 -14.06
CA HIS A 189 -13.71 9.02 -14.14
C HIS A 189 -13.40 8.46 -15.53
N LEU A 190 -12.58 7.42 -15.58
CA LEU A 190 -12.40 6.59 -16.77
C LEU A 190 -13.19 5.30 -16.60
N GLN A 191 -13.99 4.95 -17.59
CA GLN A 191 -14.76 3.71 -17.62
C GLN A 191 -14.33 2.91 -18.84
N GLY A 192 -14.24 1.60 -18.73
CA GLY A 192 -13.94 0.72 -19.86
C GLY A 192 -14.38 -0.71 -19.55
N ILE A 193 -14.33 -1.56 -20.57
CA ILE A 193 -14.65 -2.99 -20.43
C ILE A 193 -13.34 -3.76 -20.40
N ALA A 194 -13.12 -4.51 -19.32
CA ALA A 194 -11.98 -5.42 -19.23
C ALA A 194 -12.25 -6.69 -20.05
N ILE A 195 -11.28 -7.13 -20.84
CA ILE A 195 -11.46 -8.28 -21.73
C ILE A 195 -10.32 -9.28 -21.62
N LYS A 196 -10.62 -10.55 -21.86
CA LYS A 196 -9.65 -11.64 -22.01
C LYS A 196 -9.66 -12.15 -23.45
N LEU A 197 -8.51 -12.30 -24.08
CA LEU A 197 -8.44 -12.85 -25.44
C LEU A 197 -8.61 -14.37 -25.40
N THR A 198 -9.56 -14.88 -26.18
CA THR A 198 -9.85 -16.33 -26.25
C THR A 198 -8.89 -17.06 -27.19
N LYS A 199 -8.39 -16.39 -28.23
CA LYS A 199 -7.35 -16.89 -29.13
C LYS A 199 -6.04 -16.15 -28.90
#